data_AF-X1HR90-F1
#
_entry.id   AF-X1HR90-F1
#
_cell.length_a   1.000
_cell.length_b   1.000
_cell.length_c   1.000
_cell.angle_alpha   90.00
_cell.angle_beta   90.00
_cell.angle_gamma   90.00
#
_symmetry.space_group_name_H-M   'P 1'
#
loop_
_entity.id
_entity.type
_entity.pdbx_description
1 polymer ?
#
loop_
_entity_poly.entity_id
_entity_poly.type
_entity_poly.pdbx_seq_one_letter_code
_entity_poly.pdbx_strand_id
1 'polypeptide(L)'
;QTPLAIIVSSVFAVLQLRGVALGAKIQEIAAAAIALIIVGFTVALVFAESAVSSGTALVPHAANGLGAWSLVVASIIYTYDGWSYPAYFSGEIKGGGGAVARACIKGLVIVILLYVFLVAALAWKVPLASLAGNELALAGALEMVVSPVASKVVLAVAIVMLLAHQNLLYMSTPRILQALAVDGLAVRRAGEISKGGNPIFAVLLSWGLSVGLILIGGFHFLLHLSIFFFLFIYVVVIVGVIILRSRQPDADRPYRAWGH
;
A
#
# COMPACT_ATOMS: atom_id res chain seq x y z
N GLN A 1 20.26 5.06 12.14
CA GLN A 1 19.02 4.67 11.42
C GLN A 1 17.90 4.30 12.42
N THR A 2 18.15 3.43 13.41
CA THR A 2 17.18 3.06 14.46
C THR A 2 16.54 4.23 15.22
N PRO A 3 17.28 5.28 15.66
CA PRO A 3 16.66 6.40 16.38
C PRO A 3 15.67 7.18 15.51
N LEU A 4 16.00 7.38 14.23
CA LEU A 4 15.11 8.04 13.27
C LEU A 4 13.83 7.23 13.06
N ALA A 5 13.94 5.91 12.91
CA ALA A 5 12.77 5.03 12.77
C ALA A 5 11.84 5.11 14.00
N ILE A 6 12.40 5.12 15.21
CA ILE A 6 11.63 5.26 16.46
C ILE A 6 10.95 6.63 16.51
N ILE A 7 11.65 7.72 16.14
CA ILE A 7 11.08 9.07 16.11
C ILE A 7 9.90 9.13 15.14
N VAL A 8 10.09 8.69 13.89
CA VAL A 8 9.04 8.70 12.87
C VAL A 8 7.83 7.87 13.33
N SER A 9 8.08 6.65 13.81
CA SER A 9 7.05 5.76 14.33
C SER A 9 6.26 6.39 15.49
N SER A 10 6.96 7.05 16.42
CA SER A 10 6.36 7.74 17.56
C SER A 10 5.54 8.96 17.16
N VAL A 11 5.99 9.73 16.16
CA VAL A 11 5.23 10.86 15.62
C VAL A 11 3.88 10.40 15.06
N PHE A 12 3.86 9.31 14.29
CA PHE A 12 2.60 8.76 13.77
C PHE A 12 1.72 8.15 14.85
N ALA A 13 2.29 7.51 15.87
CA ALA A 13 1.51 7.05 17.02
C ALA A 13 0.82 8.23 17.74
N VAL A 14 1.57 9.30 18.05
CA VAL A 14 1.03 10.52 18.69
C VAL A 14 -0.01 11.20 17.81
N LEU A 15 0.19 11.22 16.49
CA LEU A 15 -0.80 11.73 15.54
C LEU A 15 -2.15 11.03 15.71
N GLN A 16 -2.15 9.69 15.85
CA GLN A 16 -3.38 8.93 16.05
C GLN A 16 -4.01 9.12 17.43
N LEU A 17 -3.26 9.59 18.44
CA LEU A 17 -3.85 9.93 19.74
C LEU A 17 -4.73 11.19 19.68
N ARG A 18 -4.49 12.10 18.73
CA ARG A 18 -5.25 13.35 18.60
C ARG A 18 -6.64 13.16 17.99
N GLY A 19 -6.83 12.11 17.20
CA GLY A 19 -8.14 11.72 16.67
C GLY A 19 -8.10 11.20 15.25
N VAL A 20 -9.08 10.35 14.91
CA VAL A 20 -9.15 9.66 13.62
C VAL A 20 -9.28 10.62 12.44
N ALA A 21 -10.00 11.73 12.64
CA ALA A 21 -10.27 12.69 11.57
C ALA A 21 -9.00 13.36 11.05
N LEU A 22 -8.00 13.58 11.91
CA LEU A 22 -6.72 14.17 11.49
C LEU A 22 -5.91 13.19 10.64
N GLY A 23 -5.78 11.93 11.10
CA GLY A 23 -5.11 10.87 10.35
C GLY A 23 -5.77 10.62 9.00
N ALA A 24 -7.11 10.61 8.97
CA ALA A 24 -7.90 10.45 7.75
C ALA A 24 -7.69 11.62 6.77
N LYS A 25 -7.73 12.88 7.23
CA LYS A 25 -7.47 14.05 6.37
C LYS A 25 -6.05 14.04 5.78
N ILE A 26 -5.05 13.70 6.59
CA ILE A 26 -3.67 13.56 6.11
C ILE A 26 -3.59 12.47 5.04
N GLN A 27 -4.25 11.33 5.26
CA GLN A 27 -4.28 10.24 4.30
C GLN A 27 -4.98 10.64 3.00
N GLU A 28 -6.11 11.34 3.07
CA GLU A 28 -6.87 11.82 1.93
C GLU A 28 -6.06 12.80 1.08
N ILE A 29 -5.43 13.79 1.73
CA ILE A 29 -4.57 14.78 1.07
C ILE A 29 -3.37 14.10 0.43
N ALA A 30 -2.71 13.19 1.15
CA ALA A 30 -1.55 12.46 0.62
C ALA A 30 -1.92 11.60 -0.59
N ALA A 31 -3.03 10.86 -0.51
CA ALA A 31 -3.51 10.03 -1.62
C ALA A 31 -3.87 10.87 -2.85
N ALA A 32 -4.56 12.00 -2.66
CA ALA A 32 -4.89 12.92 -3.75
C ALA A 32 -3.63 13.54 -4.38
N ALA A 33 -2.68 13.98 -3.55
CA ALA A 33 -1.41 14.54 -4.03
C ALA A 33 -0.62 13.49 -4.83
N ILE A 34 -0.51 12.26 -4.33
CA ILE A 34 0.17 11.15 -5.02
C ILE A 34 -0.49 10.86 -6.37
N ALA A 35 -1.83 10.79 -6.42
CA ALA A 35 -2.55 10.58 -7.67
C ALA A 35 -2.29 11.71 -8.67
N LEU A 36 -2.34 12.97 -8.24
CA LEU A 36 -2.03 14.13 -9.08
C LEU A 36 -0.60 14.12 -9.57
N ILE A 37 0.35 13.72 -8.74
CA ILE A 37 1.76 13.61 -9.13
C ILE A 37 1.94 12.52 -10.19
N ILE A 38 1.31 11.35 -10.03
CA ILE A 38 1.36 10.28 -11.04
C ILE A 38 0.77 10.76 -12.36
N VAL A 39 -0.37 11.45 -12.33
CA VAL A 39 -0.96 12.07 -13.53
C VAL A 39 0.01 13.09 -14.12
N GLY A 40 0.59 13.96 -13.30
CA GLY A 40 1.55 14.98 -13.72
C GLY A 40 2.79 14.38 -14.39
N PHE A 41 3.37 13.31 -13.84
CA PHE A 41 4.49 12.60 -14.46
C PHE A 41 4.08 11.90 -15.75
N THR A 42 2.89 11.30 -15.79
CA THR A 42 2.35 10.69 -17.02
C THR A 42 2.22 11.73 -18.13
N VAL A 43 1.62 12.88 -17.83
CA VAL A 43 1.48 14.01 -18.76
C VAL A 43 2.85 14.53 -19.20
N ALA A 44 3.77 14.76 -18.25
CA ALA A 44 5.11 15.24 -18.55
C ALA A 44 5.85 14.30 -19.51
N LEU A 45 5.76 12.98 -19.31
CA LEU A 45 6.34 11.98 -20.22
C LEU A 45 5.70 12.06 -21.61
N VAL A 46 4.37 12.09 -21.70
CA VAL A 46 3.65 12.15 -22.99
C VAL A 46 4.10 13.35 -23.83
N PHE A 47 4.32 14.51 -23.21
CA PHE A 47 4.73 15.74 -23.91
C PHE A 47 6.24 15.91 -24.06
N ALA A 48 7.06 15.09 -23.39
CA ALA A 48 8.51 15.17 -23.50
C ALA A 48 9.03 14.64 -24.84
N GLU A 49 10.21 15.10 -25.25
CA GLU A 49 10.89 14.63 -26.46
C GLU A 49 11.32 13.17 -26.29
N SER A 50 11.06 12.32 -27.29
CA SER A 50 11.38 10.90 -27.18
C SER A 50 12.90 10.67 -27.12
N ALA A 51 13.37 9.99 -26.07
CA ALA A 51 14.76 9.55 -25.96
C ALA A 51 15.02 8.20 -26.67
N VAL A 52 13.98 7.58 -27.23
CA VAL A 52 14.09 6.37 -28.04
C VAL A 52 14.60 6.75 -29.44
N SER A 53 15.83 6.36 -29.77
CA SER A 53 16.33 6.48 -31.14
C SER A 53 15.65 5.44 -32.05
N SER A 54 15.37 5.80 -33.31
CA SER A 54 14.69 4.93 -34.30
C SER A 54 15.46 3.67 -34.72
N GLY A 55 16.53 3.30 -34.01
CA GLY A 55 17.30 2.08 -34.23
C GLY A 55 16.82 0.98 -33.29
N THR A 56 15.99 0.08 -33.83
CA THR A 56 15.63 -1.25 -33.29
C THR A 56 15.69 -1.36 -31.76
N ALA A 57 14.54 -1.17 -31.10
CA ALA A 57 14.37 -1.59 -29.72
C ALA A 57 14.74 -3.08 -29.61
N LEU A 58 15.96 -3.35 -29.14
CA LEU A 58 16.33 -4.66 -28.65
C LEU A 58 15.39 -4.91 -27.47
N VAL A 59 14.34 -5.70 -27.70
CA VAL A 59 13.57 -6.30 -26.61
C VAL A 59 14.62 -6.98 -25.74
N PRO A 60 14.85 -6.50 -24.49
CA PRO A 60 15.83 -7.12 -23.62
C PRO A 60 15.52 -8.62 -23.55
N HIS A 61 16.56 -9.46 -23.53
CA HIS A 61 16.42 -10.91 -23.42
C HIS A 61 15.27 -11.24 -22.47
N ALA A 62 14.20 -11.82 -23.03
CA ALA A 62 13.00 -12.12 -22.27
C ALA A 62 13.38 -12.97 -21.05
N ALA A 63 12.69 -12.74 -19.93
CA ALA A 63 12.72 -13.65 -18.79
C ALA A 63 12.45 -15.07 -19.32
N ASN A 64 13.50 -15.89 -19.46
CA ASN A 64 13.38 -17.25 -19.98
C ASN A 64 13.18 -18.21 -18.81
N GLY A 65 12.10 -18.97 -18.84
CA GLY A 65 11.77 -19.96 -17.82
C GLY A 65 10.82 -19.46 -16.73
N LEU A 66 10.14 -20.42 -16.10
CA LEU A 66 9.09 -20.16 -15.10
C LEU A 66 9.60 -19.37 -13.89
N GLY A 67 10.85 -19.57 -13.48
CA GLY A 67 11.45 -18.85 -12.34
C GLY A 67 11.54 -17.34 -12.58
N ALA A 68 12.01 -16.90 -13.74
CA ALA A 68 12.14 -15.49 -14.07
C ALA A 68 10.75 -14.81 -14.20
N TRP A 69 9.77 -15.49 -14.82
CA TRP A 69 8.39 -15.01 -14.88
C TRP A 69 7.72 -14.95 -13.50
N SER A 70 8.06 -15.87 -12.59
CA SER A 70 7.51 -15.85 -11.23
C SER A 70 7.88 -14.57 -10.47
N LEU A 71 9.11 -14.08 -10.65
CA LEU A 71 9.57 -12.82 -10.04
C LEU A 71 8.83 -11.62 -10.65
N VAL A 72 8.65 -11.59 -11.97
CA VAL A 72 7.90 -10.52 -12.64
C VAL A 72 6.46 -10.45 -12.13
N VAL A 73 5.77 -11.60 -12.08
CA VAL A 73 4.40 -11.69 -11.58
C VAL A 73 4.32 -11.29 -10.11
N ALA A 74 5.26 -11.75 -9.27
CA ALA A 74 5.33 -11.38 -7.86
C ALA A 74 5.52 -9.87 -7.66
N SER A 75 6.40 -9.22 -8.45
CA SER A 75 6.60 -7.76 -8.41
C SER A 75 5.35 -6.98 -8.81
N ILE A 76 4.61 -7.46 -9.82
CA ILE A 76 3.34 -6.87 -10.24
C ILE A 76 2.30 -6.99 -9.12
N ILE A 77 2.13 -8.20 -8.54
CA ILE A 77 1.19 -8.42 -7.42
C ILE A 77 1.53 -7.51 -6.26
N TYR A 78 2.81 -7.42 -5.89
CA TYR A 78 3.27 -6.56 -4.79
C TYR A 78 3.00 -5.07 -5.04
N THR A 79 3.10 -4.62 -6.29
CA THR A 79 2.81 -3.22 -6.67
C THR A 79 1.34 -2.84 -6.45
N TYR A 80 0.42 -3.81 -6.52
CA TYR A 80 -1.02 -3.62 -6.27
C TYR A 80 -1.46 -4.08 -4.87
N ASP A 81 -0.53 -4.47 -4.00
CA ASP A 81 -0.84 -4.84 -2.63
C ASP A 81 -1.41 -3.63 -1.84
N GLY A 82 -2.23 -3.92 -0.84
CA GLY A 82 -2.89 -2.90 -0.03
C GLY A 82 -4.34 -2.57 -0.44
N TRP A 83 -4.84 -3.16 -1.52
CA TRP A 83 -6.22 -2.98 -2.00
C TRP A 83 -7.31 -3.34 -0.98
N SER A 84 -6.99 -4.19 0.01
CA SER A 84 -7.92 -4.68 1.04
C SER A 84 -7.97 -3.80 2.30
N TYR A 85 -7.07 -2.82 2.45
CA TYR A 85 -6.96 -1.99 3.66
C TYR A 85 -8.25 -1.29 4.10
N PRO A 86 -9.13 -0.81 3.20
CA PRO A 86 -10.41 -0.23 3.63
C PRO A 86 -11.26 -1.20 4.48
N ALA A 87 -11.05 -2.52 4.38
CA ALA A 87 -11.75 -3.51 5.21
C ALA A 87 -11.51 -3.34 6.72
N TYR A 88 -10.33 -2.84 7.11
CA TYR A 88 -10.03 -2.53 8.52
C TYR A 88 -10.88 -1.40 9.08
N PHE A 89 -11.47 -0.58 8.22
CA PHE A 89 -12.35 0.55 8.56
C PHE A 89 -13.82 0.25 8.28
N SER A 90 -14.18 -1.02 8.11
CA SER A 90 -15.54 -1.44 7.75
C SER A 90 -16.61 -0.93 8.70
N GLY A 91 -16.32 -0.84 10.01
CA GLY A 91 -17.22 -0.26 11.01
C GLY A 91 -17.35 1.26 10.96
N GLU A 92 -16.47 1.96 10.25
CA GLU A 92 -16.45 3.43 10.12
C GLU A 92 -16.94 3.91 8.74
N ILE A 93 -16.93 3.02 7.74
CA ILE A 93 -17.37 3.33 6.38
C ILE A 93 -18.90 3.39 6.32
N LYS A 94 -19.42 4.55 5.90
CA LYS A 94 -20.85 4.73 5.63
C LYS A 94 -21.24 4.06 4.30
N GLY A 95 -22.45 3.52 4.22
CA GLY A 95 -23.02 3.00 2.96
C GLY A 95 -23.47 1.53 2.96
N GLY A 96 -23.62 0.91 4.14
CA GLY A 96 -24.15 -0.45 4.32
C GLY A 96 -23.17 -1.56 3.99
N GLY A 97 -23.61 -2.82 4.09
CA GLY A 97 -22.73 -3.99 4.14
C GLY A 97 -21.83 -4.24 2.92
N GLY A 98 -22.13 -3.63 1.76
CA GLY A 98 -21.30 -3.75 0.55
C GLY A 98 -20.43 -2.53 0.22
N ALA A 99 -20.50 -1.45 1.01
CA ALA A 99 -19.79 -0.20 0.70
C ALA A 99 -18.27 -0.38 0.66
N VAL A 100 -17.74 -1.12 1.62
CA VAL A 100 -16.31 -1.43 1.76
C VAL A 100 -15.79 -2.14 0.51
N ALA A 101 -16.46 -3.23 0.08
CA ALA A 101 -16.06 -3.99 -1.10
C ALA A 101 -16.06 -3.13 -2.37
N ARG A 102 -17.11 -2.32 -2.56
CA ARG A 102 -17.19 -1.40 -3.70
C ARG A 102 -16.10 -0.33 -3.66
N ALA A 103 -15.76 0.18 -2.48
CA ALA A 103 -14.67 1.15 -2.32
C ALA A 103 -13.31 0.54 -2.68
N CYS A 104 -13.02 -0.68 -2.20
CA CYS A 104 -11.80 -1.41 -2.57
C CYS A 104 -11.70 -1.62 -4.09
N ILE A 105 -12.76 -2.09 -4.74
CA ILE A 105 -12.77 -2.35 -6.18
C ILE A 105 -12.57 -1.06 -6.98
N LYS A 106 -13.32 0.00 -6.66
CA LYS A 106 -13.19 1.29 -7.34
C LYS A 106 -11.78 1.88 -7.17
N GLY A 107 -11.24 1.82 -5.95
CA GLY A 107 -9.88 2.26 -5.66
C GLY A 107 -8.86 1.49 -6.48
N LEU A 108 -8.96 0.16 -6.51
CA LEU A 108 -8.06 -0.70 -7.28
C LEU A 108 -8.13 -0.40 -8.79
N VAL A 109 -9.32 -0.23 -9.37
CA VAL A 109 -9.48 0.13 -10.79
C VAL A 109 -8.81 1.47 -11.10
N ILE A 110 -8.97 2.48 -10.23
CA ILE A 110 -8.32 3.79 -10.41
C ILE A 110 -6.79 3.63 -10.38
N VAL A 111 -6.24 2.87 -9.42
CA VAL A 111 -4.79 2.64 -9.33
C VAL A 111 -4.27 1.90 -10.55
N ILE A 112 -4.98 0.88 -11.04
CA ILE A 112 -4.63 0.16 -12.29
C ILE A 112 -4.52 1.13 -13.45
N LEU A 113 -5.53 2.00 -13.64
CA LEU A 113 -5.49 2.98 -14.74
C LEU A 113 -4.29 3.92 -14.61
N LEU A 114 -4.07 4.49 -13.42
CA LEU A 114 -2.94 5.40 -13.16
C LEU A 114 -1.59 4.74 -13.47
N TYR A 115 -1.39 3.50 -13.01
CA TYR A 115 -0.13 2.79 -13.20
C TYR A 115 0.07 2.35 -14.64
N VAL A 116 -0.96 1.82 -15.30
CA VAL A 116 -0.88 1.41 -16.70
C VAL A 116 -0.57 2.60 -17.60
N PHE A 117 -1.23 3.75 -17.41
CA PHE A 117 -0.93 4.95 -18.21
C PHE A 117 0.48 5.47 -17.96
N LEU A 118 0.95 5.50 -16.71
CA LEU A 118 2.32 5.92 -16.40
C LEU A 118 3.36 4.99 -17.06
N VAL A 119 3.18 3.67 -16.92
CA VAL A 119 4.10 2.67 -17.50
C VAL A 119 4.05 2.69 -19.02
N ALA A 120 2.88 2.87 -19.63
CA ALA A 120 2.74 3.02 -21.07
C ALA A 120 3.47 4.28 -21.59
N ALA A 121 3.33 5.41 -20.89
CA ALA A 121 4.04 6.64 -21.24
C ALA A 121 5.56 6.48 -21.11
N LEU A 122 6.04 5.79 -20.06
CA LEU A 122 7.44 5.43 -19.89
C LEU A 122 7.95 4.57 -21.05
N ALA A 123 7.24 3.48 -21.37
CA ALA A 123 7.62 2.56 -22.44
C ALA A 123 7.64 3.23 -23.83
N TRP A 124 6.81 4.26 -24.03
CA TRP A 124 6.77 5.02 -25.28
C TRP A 124 7.94 6.00 -25.42
N LYS A 125 8.38 6.62 -24.33
CA LYS A 125 9.27 7.79 -24.35
C LYS A 125 10.71 7.49 -23.96
N VAL A 126 10.92 6.40 -23.22
CA VAL A 126 12.20 6.05 -22.60
C VAL A 126 12.66 4.68 -23.09
N PRO A 127 13.93 4.51 -23.49
CA PRO A 127 14.46 3.19 -23.79
C PRO A 127 14.52 2.34 -22.50
N LEU A 128 13.56 1.44 -22.28
CA LEU A 128 13.41 0.69 -21.02
C LEU A 128 14.68 -0.08 -20.60
N ALA A 129 15.52 -0.48 -21.54
CA ALA A 129 16.80 -1.13 -21.24
C ALA A 129 17.75 -0.24 -20.43
N SER A 130 17.70 1.09 -20.58
CA SER A 130 18.51 2.02 -19.79
C SER A 130 18.04 2.17 -18.34
N LEU A 131 16.83 1.67 -18.03
CA LEU A 131 16.28 1.67 -16.67
C LEU A 131 16.60 0.39 -15.91
N ALA A 132 17.15 -0.64 -16.57
CA ALA A 132 17.48 -1.89 -15.93
C ALA A 132 18.53 -1.69 -14.82
N GLY A 133 18.25 -2.21 -13.62
CA GLY A 133 19.12 -2.07 -12.46
C GLY A 133 19.04 -0.70 -11.74
N ASN A 134 18.23 0.24 -12.24
CA ASN A 134 18.00 1.50 -11.55
C ASN A 134 16.91 1.33 -10.47
N GLU A 135 17.28 1.46 -9.19
CA GLU A 135 16.35 1.38 -8.07
C GLU A 135 15.24 2.45 -8.14
N LEU A 136 15.51 3.59 -8.78
CA LEU A 136 14.55 4.68 -8.98
C LEU A 136 14.29 4.87 -10.49
N ALA A 137 13.82 3.81 -11.14
CA ALA A 137 13.56 3.79 -12.60
C ALA A 137 12.75 5.01 -13.10
N LEU A 138 11.71 5.43 -12.37
CA LEU A 138 10.90 6.61 -12.73
C LEU A 138 11.70 7.92 -12.62
N ALA A 139 12.56 8.06 -11.60
CA ALA A 139 13.40 9.23 -11.45
C ALA A 139 14.43 9.31 -12.58
N GLY A 140 15.09 8.19 -12.89
CA GLY A 140 16.02 8.10 -14.03
C GLY A 140 15.36 8.39 -15.38
N ALA A 141 14.16 7.88 -15.60
CA ALA A 141 13.37 8.17 -16.80
C ALA A 141 13.05 9.66 -16.95
N LEU A 142 12.58 10.30 -15.87
CA LEU A 142 12.24 11.72 -15.89
C LEU A 142 13.49 12.62 -15.95
N GLU A 143 14.62 12.17 -15.42
CA GLU A 143 15.90 12.84 -15.59
C GLU A 143 16.34 12.89 -17.05
N MET A 144 16.21 11.76 -17.75
CA MET A 144 16.61 11.62 -19.14
C MET A 144 15.74 12.45 -20.10
N VAL A 145 14.43 12.49 -19.87
CA VAL A 145 13.46 12.96 -20.87
C VAL A 145 12.80 14.29 -20.47
N VAL A 146 12.79 14.65 -19.18
CA VAL A 146 12.15 15.89 -18.70
C VAL A 146 13.18 16.86 -18.13
N SER A 147 13.79 16.54 -16.98
CA SER A 147 14.87 17.34 -16.38
C SER A 147 15.47 16.69 -15.12
N PRO A 148 16.70 17.06 -14.71
CA PRO A 148 17.26 16.67 -13.42
C PRO A 148 16.45 17.12 -12.20
N VAL A 149 15.67 18.21 -12.34
CA VAL A 149 14.78 18.67 -11.27
C VAL A 149 13.62 17.69 -11.08
N ALA A 150 13.07 17.12 -12.15
CA ALA A 150 11.99 16.14 -12.08
C ALA A 150 12.42 14.88 -11.31
N SER A 151 13.66 14.41 -11.51
CA SER A 151 14.26 13.30 -10.76
C SER A 151 14.25 13.54 -9.23
N LYS A 152 14.64 14.74 -8.79
CA LYS A 152 14.60 15.12 -7.37
C LYS A 152 13.18 15.18 -6.81
N VAL A 153 12.21 15.62 -7.61
CA VAL A 153 10.79 15.62 -7.22
C VAL A 153 10.31 14.19 -6.98
N VAL A 154 10.66 13.22 -7.84
CA VAL A 154 10.31 11.80 -7.63
C VAL A 154 10.82 11.30 -6.28
N LEU A 155 12.08 11.61 -5.92
CA LEU A 155 12.64 11.19 -4.64
C LEU A 155 11.88 11.80 -3.45
N ALA A 156 11.55 13.09 -3.50
CA ALA A 156 10.76 13.75 -2.46
C ALA A 156 9.37 13.11 -2.33
N VAL A 157 8.74 12.79 -3.46
CA VAL A 157 7.44 12.12 -3.51
C VAL A 157 7.51 10.71 -2.91
N ALA A 158 8.57 9.94 -3.20
CA ALA A 158 8.78 8.63 -2.60
C ALA A 158 8.85 8.71 -1.06
N ILE A 159 9.51 9.73 -0.50
CA ILE A 159 9.54 9.97 0.95
C ILE A 159 8.13 10.26 1.49
N VAL A 160 7.36 11.13 0.80
CA VAL A 160 5.98 11.45 1.20
C VAL A 160 5.08 10.20 1.14
N MET A 161 5.25 9.35 0.12
CA MET A 161 4.54 8.08 0.00
C MET A 161 4.84 7.14 1.17
N LEU A 162 6.11 7.02 1.58
CA LEU A 162 6.50 6.22 2.74
C LEU A 162 5.86 6.74 4.04
N LEU A 163 5.83 8.06 4.23
CA LEU A 163 5.18 8.69 5.39
C LEU A 163 3.67 8.48 5.39
N ALA A 164 3.01 8.61 4.22
CA ALA A 164 1.58 8.34 4.07
C ALA A 164 1.26 6.85 4.34
N HIS A 165 2.12 5.93 3.90
CA HIS A 165 1.99 4.51 4.23
C HIS A 165 2.12 4.29 5.74
N GLN A 166 3.08 4.93 6.40
CA GLN A 166 3.24 4.81 7.86
C GLN A 166 2.01 5.33 8.63
N ASN A 167 1.41 6.43 8.18
CA ASN A 167 0.16 6.93 8.73
C ASN A 167 -0.96 5.88 8.63
N LEU A 168 -1.13 5.29 7.44
CA LEU A 168 -2.14 4.27 7.17
C LEU A 168 -1.99 3.06 8.09
N LEU A 169 -0.76 2.56 8.30
CA LEU A 169 -0.50 1.43 9.22
C LEU A 169 -0.90 1.76 10.66
N TYR A 170 -0.62 2.98 11.12
CA TYR A 170 -1.03 3.43 12.45
C TYR A 170 -2.53 3.67 12.57
N MET A 171 -3.23 3.91 11.46
CA MET A 171 -4.69 3.91 11.45
C MET A 171 -5.25 2.48 11.47
N SER A 172 -4.76 1.56 10.63
CA SER A 172 -5.36 0.23 10.50
C SER A 172 -5.03 -0.73 11.65
N THR A 173 -3.78 -0.76 12.11
CA THR A 173 -3.31 -1.76 13.09
C THR A 173 -4.10 -1.76 14.40
N PRO A 174 -4.38 -0.60 15.04
CA PRO A 174 -5.14 -0.55 16.28
C PRO A 174 -6.56 -1.10 16.14
N ARG A 175 -7.17 -1.02 14.95
CA ARG A 175 -8.52 -1.54 14.68
C ARG A 175 -8.55 -3.06 14.65
N ILE A 176 -7.46 -3.70 14.25
CA ILE A 176 -7.31 -5.17 14.35
C ILE A 176 -7.33 -5.58 15.83
N LEU A 177 -6.49 -4.93 16.65
CA LEU A 177 -6.45 -5.20 18.09
C LEU A 177 -7.77 -4.88 18.79
N GLN A 178 -8.44 -3.82 18.36
CA GLN A 178 -9.77 -3.46 18.85
C GLN A 178 -10.80 -4.54 18.53
N ALA A 179 -10.87 -5.02 17.28
CA ALA A 179 -11.78 -6.09 16.88
C ALA A 179 -11.52 -7.36 17.69
N LEU A 180 -10.25 -7.76 17.83
CA LEU A 180 -9.87 -8.90 18.67
C LEU A 180 -10.28 -8.71 20.14
N ALA A 181 -10.20 -7.50 20.68
CA ALA A 181 -10.60 -7.22 22.06
C ALA A 181 -12.12 -7.25 22.25
N VAL A 182 -12.90 -6.80 21.25
CA VAL A 182 -14.37 -6.92 21.25
C VAL A 182 -14.79 -8.39 21.23
N ASP A 183 -14.06 -9.23 20.49
CA ASP A 183 -14.28 -10.68 20.43
C ASP A 183 -13.72 -11.44 21.67
N GLY A 184 -13.11 -10.73 22.63
CA GLY A 184 -12.53 -11.34 23.84
C GLY A 184 -11.19 -12.06 23.63
N LEU A 185 -10.58 -11.91 22.45
CA LEU A 185 -9.31 -12.54 22.05
C LEU A 185 -8.07 -11.68 22.35
N ALA A 186 -8.25 -10.44 22.79
CA ALA A 186 -7.17 -9.54 23.19
C ALA A 186 -7.50 -8.81 24.51
N VAL A 187 -6.56 -7.97 24.97
CA VAL A 187 -6.74 -7.18 26.20
C VAL A 187 -7.97 -6.29 26.08
N ARG A 188 -8.94 -6.43 26.99
CA ARG A 188 -10.23 -5.71 26.96
C ARG A 188 -10.12 -4.20 26.72
N ARG A 189 -9.11 -3.55 27.30
CA ARG A 189 -8.85 -2.11 27.13
C ARG A 189 -8.58 -1.70 25.68
N ALA A 190 -8.10 -2.60 24.82
CA ALA A 190 -7.89 -2.32 23.40
C ALA A 190 -9.21 -2.12 22.63
N GLY A 191 -10.34 -2.59 23.16
CA GLY A 191 -11.67 -2.37 22.58
C GLY A 191 -12.26 -0.98 22.85
N GLU A 192 -11.70 -0.23 23.79
CA GLU A 192 -12.24 1.07 24.23
C GLU A 192 -11.91 2.18 23.23
N ILE A 193 -12.95 2.79 22.64
CA ILE A 193 -12.82 3.91 21.70
C ILE A 193 -12.79 5.23 22.49
N SER A 194 -11.81 6.08 22.21
CA SER A 194 -11.74 7.42 22.79
C SER A 194 -12.75 8.40 22.18
N LYS A 195 -12.95 9.57 22.79
CA LYS A 195 -13.76 10.66 22.20
C LYS A 195 -13.31 11.07 20.80
N GLY A 196 -12.03 10.85 20.46
CA GLY A 196 -11.46 11.14 19.14
C GLY A 196 -11.67 10.02 18.10
N GLY A 197 -12.40 8.96 18.42
CA GLY A 197 -12.73 7.87 17.51
C GLY A 197 -11.66 6.78 17.35
N ASN A 198 -10.48 6.94 17.96
CA ASN A 198 -9.41 5.94 17.92
C ASN A 198 -9.33 5.13 19.23
N PRO A 199 -8.99 3.82 19.17
CA PRO A 199 -8.73 3.00 20.35
C PRO A 199 -7.33 3.28 20.91
N ILE A 200 -7.23 4.22 21.86
CA ILE A 200 -5.94 4.75 22.35
C ILE A 200 -5.03 3.64 22.90
N PHE A 201 -5.58 2.72 23.70
CA PHE A 201 -4.77 1.63 24.26
C PHE A 201 -4.22 0.71 23.16
N ALA A 202 -5.01 0.42 22.13
CA ALA A 202 -4.57 -0.37 20.99
C ALA A 202 -3.49 0.35 20.16
N VAL A 203 -3.58 1.68 20.01
CA VAL A 203 -2.52 2.50 19.39
C VAL A 203 -1.21 2.37 20.15
N LEU A 204 -1.25 2.55 21.47
CA LEU A 204 -0.06 2.47 22.33
C LEU A 204 0.55 1.07 22.33
N LEU A 205 -0.28 0.02 22.35
CA LEU A 205 0.19 -1.35 22.28
C LEU A 205 0.85 -1.65 20.92
N SER A 206 0.24 -1.20 19.82
CA SER A 206 0.80 -1.33 18.46
C SER A 206 2.14 -0.59 18.34
N TRP A 207 2.22 0.64 18.88
CA TRP A 207 3.44 1.43 18.91
C TRP A 207 4.54 0.75 19.74
N GLY A 208 4.21 0.27 20.95
CA GLY A 208 5.16 -0.41 21.82
C GLY A 208 5.73 -1.67 21.18
N LEU A 209 4.89 -2.48 20.53
CA LEU A 209 5.34 -3.65 19.78
C LEU A 209 6.22 -3.26 18.59
N SER A 210 5.85 -2.21 17.85
CA SER A 210 6.63 -1.71 16.72
C SER A 210 8.01 -1.22 17.15
N VAL A 211 8.10 -0.45 18.25
CA VAL A 211 9.38 0.01 18.81
C VAL A 211 10.21 -1.18 19.32
N GLY A 212 9.59 -2.14 20.00
CA GLY A 212 10.27 -3.37 20.44
C GLY A 212 10.88 -4.15 19.26
N LEU A 213 10.12 -4.30 18.17
CA LEU A 213 10.60 -4.94 16.94
C LEU A 213 11.73 -4.15 16.26
N ILE A 214 11.67 -2.82 16.24
CA ILE A 214 12.74 -1.96 15.73
C ILE A 214 14.04 -2.11 16.55
N LEU A 215 13.93 -2.34 17.86
CA LEU A 215 15.08 -2.51 18.75
C LEU A 215 15.70 -3.91 18.65
N ILE A 216 14.89 -4.94 18.46
CA ILE A 216 15.33 -6.34 18.40
C ILE A 216 15.80 -6.72 16.98
N GLY A 217 15.09 -6.24 15.96
CA GLY A 217 15.20 -6.71 14.59
C GLY A 217 16.03 -5.82 13.69
N GLY A 218 16.94 -6.43 12.92
CA GLY A 218 17.48 -5.79 11.72
C GLY A 218 16.44 -5.75 10.60
N PHE A 219 16.67 -4.88 9.59
CA PHE A 219 15.77 -4.73 8.44
C PHE A 219 15.38 -6.07 7.80
N HIS A 220 16.36 -6.93 7.52
CA HIS A 220 16.12 -8.25 6.92
C HIS A 220 15.26 -9.16 7.79
N PHE A 221 15.46 -9.14 9.12
CA PHE A 221 14.65 -9.93 10.04
C PHE A 221 13.18 -9.49 10.01
N LEU A 222 12.94 -8.17 10.11
CA LEU A 222 11.60 -7.61 10.08
C LEU A 222 10.92 -7.84 8.73
N LEU A 223 11.67 -7.74 7.64
CA LEU A 223 11.18 -8.02 6.30
C LEU A 223 10.76 -9.49 6.14
N HIS A 224 11.61 -10.45 6.53
CA HIS A 224 11.28 -11.88 6.44
C HIS A 224 10.08 -12.24 7.32
N LEU A 225 10.03 -11.71 8.54
CA LEU A 225 8.91 -11.90 9.46
C LEU A 225 7.60 -11.39 8.84
N SER A 226 7.64 -10.20 8.23
CA SER A 226 6.47 -9.59 7.58
C SER A 226 5.98 -10.44 6.42
N ILE A 227 6.87 -10.85 5.50
CA ILE A 227 6.50 -11.68 4.34
C ILE A 227 5.84 -12.99 4.80
N PHE A 228 6.41 -13.64 5.81
CA PHE A 228 5.87 -14.88 6.35
C PHE A 228 4.42 -14.71 6.85
N PHE A 229 4.16 -13.70 7.68
CA PHE A 229 2.82 -13.44 8.21
C PHE A 229 1.84 -12.99 7.14
N PHE A 230 2.25 -12.15 6.18
CA PHE A 230 1.39 -11.72 5.08
C PHE A 230 0.89 -12.90 4.24
N LEU A 231 1.80 -13.77 3.82
CA LEU A 231 1.44 -14.96 3.04
C LEU A 231 0.53 -15.91 3.82
N PHE A 232 0.87 -16.16 5.09
CA PHE A 232 0.07 -17.00 5.96
C PHE A 232 -1.37 -16.47 6.12
N ILE A 233 -1.52 -15.16 6.40
CA ILE A 233 -2.83 -14.52 6.56
C ILE A 233 -3.62 -14.61 5.25
N TYR A 234 -3.01 -14.39 4.09
CA TYR A 234 -3.72 -14.50 2.82
C TYR A 234 -4.27 -15.91 2.58
N VAL A 235 -3.48 -16.95 2.84
CA VAL A 235 -3.94 -18.33 2.73
C VAL A 235 -5.12 -18.58 3.69
N VAL A 236 -4.99 -18.17 4.95
CA VAL A 236 -6.05 -18.36 5.95
C VAL A 236 -7.34 -17.63 5.57
N VAL A 237 -7.27 -16.40 5.06
CA VAL A 237 -8.44 -15.63 4.64
C VAL A 237 -9.13 -16.28 3.44
N ILE A 238 -8.37 -16.72 2.42
CA ILE A 238 -8.92 -17.38 1.23
C ILE A 238 -9.60 -18.69 1.62
N VAL A 239 -8.90 -19.55 2.38
CA VAL A 239 -9.44 -20.83 2.86
C VAL A 239 -10.66 -20.60 3.75
N GLY A 240 -10.61 -19.61 4.65
CA GLY A 240 -11.70 -19.24 5.53
C GLY A 240 -12.98 -18.88 4.76
N VAL A 241 -12.87 -18.09 3.68
CA VAL A 241 -14.02 -17.77 2.82
C VAL A 241 -14.58 -19.02 2.14
N ILE A 242 -13.74 -19.93 1.63
CA ILE A 242 -14.20 -21.18 1.00
C ILE A 242 -14.95 -22.06 2.02
N ILE A 243 -14.39 -22.21 3.23
CA ILE A 243 -15.02 -22.98 4.30
C ILE A 243 -16.36 -22.34 4.72
N LEU A 244 -16.41 -21.01 4.90
CA LEU A 244 -17.63 -20.31 5.30
C LEU A 244 -18.72 -20.35 4.24
N ARG A 245 -18.36 -20.43 2.95
CA ARG A 245 -19.34 -20.67 1.88
C ARG A 245 -20.03 -22.02 2.03
N SER A 246 -19.26 -23.07 2.31
CA SER A 246 -19.79 -24.42 2.50
C SER A 246 -20.59 -24.57 3.80
N ARG A 247 -20.10 -23.98 4.90
CA ARG A 247 -20.72 -24.15 6.23
C ARG A 247 -21.92 -23.25 6.47
N GLN A 248 -22.01 -22.10 5.82
CA GLN A 248 -23.06 -21.11 6.04
C GLN A 248 -23.66 -20.64 4.70
N PRO A 249 -24.24 -21.54 3.89
CA PRO A 249 -24.71 -21.20 2.53
C PRO A 249 -25.76 -20.07 2.54
N ASP A 250 -26.65 -20.06 3.53
CA ASP A 250 -27.78 -19.12 3.62
C ASP A 250 -27.49 -17.82 4.40
N ALA A 251 -26.25 -17.62 4.86
CA ALA A 251 -25.88 -16.38 5.54
C ALA A 251 -26.13 -15.16 4.64
N ASP A 252 -26.66 -14.09 5.22
CA ASP A 252 -26.81 -12.82 4.51
C ASP A 252 -25.42 -12.30 4.11
N ARG A 253 -25.25 -12.02 2.82
CA ARG A 253 -24.00 -11.58 2.21
C ARG A 253 -24.28 -10.32 1.42
N PRO A 254 -24.11 -9.14 2.04
CA PRO A 254 -24.37 -7.84 1.41
C PRO A 254 -23.55 -7.58 0.14
N TYR A 255 -22.45 -8.31 -0.05
CA TYR A 255 -21.68 -8.36 -1.28
C TYR A 255 -21.35 -9.82 -1.62
N ARG A 256 -21.66 -10.23 -2.85
CA ARG A 256 -21.28 -11.53 -3.42
C ARG A 256 -20.29 -11.30 -4.56
N ALA A 257 -19.10 -11.86 -4.43
CA ALA A 257 -18.09 -11.81 -5.49
C ALA A 257 -18.49 -12.72 -6.65
N TRP A 258 -17.86 -12.54 -7.81
CA TRP A 258 -18.06 -13.45 -8.94
C TRP A 258 -17.59 -14.87 -8.58
N GLY A 259 -18.34 -15.89 -8.99
CA GLY A 259 -18.15 -17.28 -8.53
C GLY A 259 -18.72 -17.54 -7.12
N HIS A 260 -19.77 -16.81 -6.74
CA HIS A 260 -20.69 -17.16 -5.65
C HIS A 260 -21.86 -17.96 -6.20
#